data_AF-A0A2C5YKU9-F1
#
_entry.id   AF-A0A2C5YKU9-F1
#
_cell.length_a   1.000
_cell.length_b   1.000
_cell.length_c   1.000
_cell.angle_alpha   90.00
_cell.angle_beta   90.00
_cell.angle_gamma   90.00
#
_symmetry.space_group_name_H-M   'P 1'
#
loop_
_entity.id
_entity.type
_entity.pdbx_description
1 polymer ?
#
loop_
_entity_poly.entity_id
_entity_poly.type
_entity_poly.pdbx_seq_one_letter_code
_entity_poly.pdbx_strand_id
1 'polypeptide(L)'
;MDGSLALASFSLPPPAELTAEAALRAGGGTISRVVETMRSVEEPAVKRAKAGFSRLAASSGSREAWMSILTRLAARSSAGLEATTCIKEEEEEEEEEQREKEEGERAGRPERLSNGIREVLYNYVMEDFRRHMDVAVSWLCEEWYNDKMQGRAAGRAQPRHYERCALRLLEGFVGYLHPQDKVLTRFLSEIPELNAAILSRVKRMCRDPSVTQLALTSLLYLVMTRPPVKETALDTVQDIWTEFEDARPMAAKYLAKYRPAFLEAAAAAVESKPESKPEGDGIGAAAAGTAMAA
;
A
#
# COMPACT_ATOMS: atom_id res chain seq x y z
N MET A 1 -33.45 70.21 20.26
CA MET A 1 -33.86 68.95 20.91
C MET A 1 -33.31 67.87 20.01
N ASP A 2 -31.99 67.63 20.04
CA ASP A 2 -31.37 66.74 19.07
C ASP A 2 -30.42 65.81 19.82
N GLY A 3 -31.07 64.90 20.55
CA GLY A 3 -30.42 63.79 21.22
C GLY A 3 -29.91 62.81 20.18
N SER A 4 -28.59 62.78 20.05
CA SER A 4 -27.79 61.80 19.35
C SER A 4 -28.26 60.36 19.62
N LEU A 5 -29.11 59.83 18.74
CA LEU A 5 -29.33 58.39 18.56
C LEU A 5 -28.28 57.83 17.61
N ALA A 6 -27.00 57.99 17.97
CA ALA A 6 -25.94 57.20 17.35
C ALA A 6 -25.99 55.81 17.99
N LEU A 7 -26.52 54.84 17.25
CA LEU A 7 -26.40 53.42 17.61
C LEU A 7 -24.90 53.12 17.76
N ALA A 8 -24.42 53.01 19.00
CA ALA A 8 -23.07 52.56 19.28
C ALA A 8 -22.90 51.20 18.57
N SER A 9 -21.96 51.14 17.64
CA SER A 9 -21.67 49.95 16.86
C SER A 9 -21.37 48.79 17.81
N PHE A 10 -22.33 47.89 17.99
CA PHE A 10 -22.16 46.70 18.81
C PHE A 10 -21.24 45.74 18.05
N SER A 11 -19.95 45.76 18.37
CA SER A 11 -18.99 44.76 17.91
C SER A 11 -18.86 43.71 19.00
N LEU A 12 -19.17 42.46 18.66
CA LEU A 12 -18.84 41.33 19.51
C LEU A 12 -17.31 41.30 19.73
N PRO A 13 -16.84 40.88 20.91
CA PRO A 13 -15.43 40.62 21.11
C PRO A 13 -14.98 39.55 20.11
N PRO A 14 -13.77 39.66 19.55
CA PRO A 14 -13.25 38.63 18.65
C PRO A 14 -13.25 37.29 19.40
N PRO A 15 -13.65 36.19 18.73
CA PRO A 15 -13.69 34.88 19.35
C PRO A 15 -12.29 34.52 19.88
N ALA A 16 -12.24 33.85 21.03
CA ALA A 16 -11.00 33.33 21.56
C ALA A 16 -10.34 32.42 20.51
N GLU A 17 -9.10 32.72 20.15
CA GLU A 17 -8.37 31.96 19.14
C GLU A 17 -8.16 30.53 19.64
N LEU A 18 -8.55 29.55 18.83
CA LEU A 18 -8.34 28.15 19.18
C LEU A 18 -6.84 27.85 19.16
N THR A 19 -6.29 27.39 20.29
CA THR A 19 -4.91 26.93 20.32
C THR A 19 -4.75 25.68 19.45
N ALA A 20 -3.56 25.53 18.91
CA ALA A 20 -3.10 24.38 18.13
C ALA A 20 -3.53 23.03 18.69
N GLU A 21 -3.23 22.83 19.97
CA GLU A 21 -3.46 21.58 20.67
C GLU A 21 -4.94 21.38 21.01
N ALA A 22 -5.66 22.46 21.32
CA ALA A 22 -7.10 22.39 21.54
C ALA A 22 -7.82 21.95 20.27
N ALA A 23 -7.40 22.46 19.10
CA ALA A 23 -7.93 22.05 17.81
C ALA A 23 -7.64 20.57 17.51
N LEU A 24 -6.41 20.10 17.79
CA LEU A 24 -6.04 18.69 17.60
C LEU A 24 -6.82 17.75 18.54
N ARG A 25 -6.94 18.09 19.83
CA ARG A 25 -7.72 17.30 20.80
C ARG A 25 -9.19 17.24 20.42
N ALA A 26 -9.77 18.37 20.02
CA ALA A 26 -11.15 18.44 19.56
C ALA A 26 -11.35 17.64 18.25
N GLY A 27 -10.40 17.72 17.31
CA GLY A 27 -10.41 16.96 16.07
C GLY A 27 -10.32 15.46 16.30
N GLY A 28 -9.35 15.01 17.11
CA GLY A 28 -9.20 13.61 17.51
C GLY A 28 -10.44 13.06 18.20
N GLY A 29 -11.01 13.82 19.15
CA GLY A 29 -12.26 13.43 19.82
C GLY A 29 -13.45 13.33 18.87
N THR A 30 -13.51 14.18 17.85
CA THR A 30 -14.54 14.12 16.80
C THR A 30 -14.38 12.88 15.93
N ILE A 31 -13.15 12.55 15.51
CA ILE A 31 -12.87 11.34 14.72
C ILE A 31 -13.26 10.08 15.49
N SER A 32 -12.88 9.99 16.77
CA SER A 32 -13.25 8.85 17.63
C SER A 32 -14.77 8.67 17.71
N ARG A 33 -15.52 9.77 17.88
CA ARG A 33 -16.99 9.73 17.88
C ARG A 33 -17.56 9.30 16.53
N VAL A 34 -17.01 9.78 15.42
CA VAL A 34 -17.44 9.38 14.07
C VAL A 34 -17.21 7.90 13.86
N VAL A 35 -16.08 7.37 14.31
CA VAL A 35 -15.72 5.94 14.18
C VAL A 35 -16.61 5.07 15.07
N GLU A 36 -16.90 5.52 16.29
CA GLU A 36 -17.86 4.86 17.18
C GLU A 36 -19.27 4.84 16.57
N THR A 37 -19.71 5.98 16.02
CA THR A 37 -20.99 6.10 15.30
C THR A 37 -21.02 5.17 14.09
N MET A 38 -19.92 5.06 13.36
CA MET A 38 -19.80 4.17 12.21
C MET A 38 -19.81 2.69 12.60
N ARG A 39 -19.25 2.32 13.76
CA ARG A 39 -19.33 0.97 14.33
C ARG A 39 -20.74 0.64 14.81
N SER A 40 -21.48 1.62 15.33
CA SER A 40 -22.85 1.44 15.84
C SER A 40 -23.94 1.50 14.77
N VAL A 41 -23.66 2.12 13.62
CA VAL A 41 -24.54 2.07 12.44
C VAL A 41 -24.49 0.66 11.84
N GLU A 42 -25.48 -0.14 12.22
CA GLU A 42 -25.70 -1.51 11.74
C GLU A 42 -25.85 -1.53 10.21
N GLU A 43 -25.25 -2.51 9.54
CA GLU A 43 -25.37 -2.68 8.09
C GLU A 43 -26.85 -2.86 7.74
N PRO A 44 -27.46 -1.97 6.93
CA PRO A 44 -28.83 -2.19 6.53
C PRO A 44 -28.88 -3.44 5.66
N ALA A 45 -29.55 -4.48 6.16
CA ALA A 45 -29.86 -5.67 5.40
C ALA A 45 -30.53 -5.28 4.07
N VAL A 46 -29.76 -5.37 2.99
CA VAL A 46 -30.16 -5.38 1.58
C VAL A 46 -31.42 -4.55 1.29
N LYS A 47 -31.30 -3.21 1.34
CA LYS A 47 -32.26 -2.35 0.63
C LYS A 47 -31.51 -1.55 -0.41
N ARG A 48 -31.64 -1.98 -1.67
CA ARG A 48 -31.13 -1.26 -2.84
C ARG A 48 -31.62 0.18 -2.78
N ALA A 49 -30.74 1.09 -2.38
CA ALA A 49 -30.99 2.51 -2.51
C ALA A 49 -31.00 2.84 -4.02
N LYS A 50 -32.09 3.44 -4.49
CA LYS A 50 -32.20 3.92 -5.88
C LYS A 50 -31.04 4.86 -6.17
N ALA A 51 -30.19 4.48 -7.12
CA ALA A 51 -29.08 5.28 -7.60
C ALA A 51 -29.61 6.58 -8.23
N GLY A 52 -29.09 7.72 -7.78
CA GLY A 52 -29.41 9.05 -8.32
C GLY A 52 -28.23 9.99 -8.09
N PHE A 53 -27.96 10.84 -9.08
CA PHE A 53 -26.79 11.74 -9.18
C PHE A 53 -26.65 12.76 -8.02
N SER A 54 -27.66 12.89 -7.14
CA SER A 54 -27.71 13.88 -6.07
C SER A 54 -27.48 13.32 -4.65
N ARG A 55 -26.99 12.08 -4.48
CA ARG A 55 -26.71 11.55 -3.14
C ARG A 55 -25.40 12.13 -2.61
N LEU A 56 -25.49 13.34 -2.05
CA LEU A 56 -24.45 13.96 -1.24
C LEU A 56 -24.04 12.98 -0.13
N ALA A 57 -22.74 12.73 0.04
CA ALA A 57 -22.20 11.87 1.10
C ALA A 57 -22.60 12.30 2.52
N ALA A 58 -23.20 13.49 2.69
CA ALA A 58 -23.65 14.01 3.97
C ALA A 58 -25.14 13.74 4.29
N SER A 59 -25.97 13.31 3.33
CA SER A 59 -27.44 13.35 3.53
C SER A 59 -28.06 12.06 4.07
N SER A 60 -27.35 10.93 4.03
CA SER A 60 -27.91 9.62 4.39
C SER A 60 -27.47 9.08 5.75
N GLY A 61 -26.52 9.73 6.43
CA GLY A 61 -25.96 9.25 7.71
C GLY A 61 -25.45 7.80 7.69
N SER A 62 -25.27 7.21 6.49
CA SER A 62 -24.96 5.80 6.32
C SER A 62 -23.48 5.53 6.61
N ARG A 63 -23.15 4.29 7.01
CA ARG A 63 -21.77 3.85 7.22
C ARG A 63 -20.86 4.21 6.04
N GLU A 64 -21.27 3.93 4.80
CA GLU A 64 -20.52 4.30 3.58
C GLU A 64 -20.26 5.81 3.42
N ALA A 65 -21.20 6.64 3.90
CA ALA A 65 -21.09 8.10 3.85
C ALA A 65 -20.04 8.60 4.83
N TRP A 66 -20.08 8.10 6.08
CA TRP A 66 -19.05 8.37 7.08
C TRP A 66 -17.69 7.84 6.65
N MET A 67 -17.63 6.65 6.05
CA MET A 67 -16.39 6.11 5.47
C MET A 67 -15.81 7.01 4.39
N SER A 68 -16.65 7.49 3.45
CA SER A 68 -16.20 8.41 2.40
C SER A 68 -15.69 9.74 2.97
N ILE A 69 -16.31 10.24 4.05
CA ILE A 69 -15.84 11.44 4.74
C ILE A 69 -14.48 11.17 5.39
N LEU A 70 -14.32 10.05 6.10
CA LEU A 70 -13.07 9.68 6.76
C LEU A 70 -11.92 9.47 5.75
N THR A 71 -12.16 8.75 4.65
CA THR A 71 -11.12 8.53 3.63
C THR A 71 -10.70 9.83 2.96
N ARG A 72 -11.65 10.74 2.67
CA ARG A 72 -11.33 12.07 2.13
C ARG A 72 -10.65 12.96 3.15
N LEU A 73 -11.02 12.90 4.42
CA LEU A 73 -10.37 13.67 5.47
C LEU A 73 -8.94 13.17 5.68
N ALA A 74 -8.71 11.85 5.65
CA ALA A 74 -7.38 11.26 5.69
C ALA A 74 -6.51 11.76 4.53
N ALA A 75 -6.98 11.62 3.29
CA ALA A 75 -6.19 11.97 2.12
C ALA A 75 -6.04 13.50 1.95
N ARG A 76 -7.13 14.27 2.01
CA ARG A 76 -7.16 15.67 1.53
C ARG A 76 -6.87 16.72 2.60
N SER A 77 -6.95 16.40 3.89
CA SER A 77 -6.75 17.41 4.95
C SER A 77 -5.32 17.94 5.04
N SER A 78 -4.34 17.20 4.53
CA SER A 78 -2.96 17.66 4.44
C SER A 78 -2.56 18.17 3.04
N ALA A 79 -3.44 18.00 2.04
CA ALA A 79 -3.17 18.41 0.67
C ALA A 79 -2.98 19.93 0.57
N GLY A 80 -1.81 20.35 0.08
CA GLY A 80 -1.42 21.77 -0.06
C GLY A 80 -0.83 22.41 1.20
N LEU A 81 -0.95 21.79 2.38
CA LEU A 81 -0.24 22.23 3.60
C LEU A 81 1.17 21.63 3.67
N GLU A 82 1.38 20.44 3.10
CA GLU A 82 2.69 19.77 3.08
C GLU A 82 3.65 20.37 2.06
N ALA A 83 3.18 21.06 1.02
CA ALA A 83 4.07 21.75 0.08
C ALA A 83 4.79 22.95 0.75
N THR A 84 4.19 23.55 1.77
CA THR A 84 4.77 24.68 2.53
C THR A 84 5.90 24.26 3.47
N THR A 85 5.98 22.97 3.84
CA THR A 85 7.04 22.46 4.73
C THR A 85 8.28 22.03 3.94
N CYS A 86 8.10 21.48 2.73
CA CYS A 86 9.23 21.05 1.87
C CYS A 86 10.09 22.21 1.33
N ILE A 87 9.51 23.41 1.15
CA ILE A 87 10.24 24.57 0.59
C ILE A 87 11.33 25.08 1.56
N LYS A 88 11.25 24.77 2.85
CA LYS A 88 12.24 25.21 3.84
C LYS A 88 13.47 24.31 3.94
N GLU A 89 13.43 23.09 3.38
CA GLU A 89 14.51 22.12 3.54
C GLU A 89 15.62 22.24 2.49
N GLU A 90 15.43 23.02 1.42
CA GLU A 90 16.44 23.18 0.35
C GLU A 90 17.39 24.39 0.52
N GLU A 91 17.19 25.27 1.51
CA GLU A 91 18.02 26.48 1.70
C GLU A 91 18.89 26.52 2.97
N GLU A 92 18.84 25.52 3.85
CA GLU A 92 19.60 25.52 5.12
C GLU A 92 20.51 24.29 5.24
N GLU A 93 21.43 24.12 4.28
CA GLU A 93 22.72 23.49 4.57
C GLU A 93 23.66 24.58 5.11
N GLU A 94 23.67 24.75 6.43
CA GLU A 94 24.81 25.11 7.29
C GLU A 94 24.29 25.68 8.63
N GLU A 95 24.84 25.14 9.72
CA GLU A 95 24.74 25.60 11.12
C GLU A 95 23.66 24.98 12.05
N GLU A 96 24.16 23.97 12.75
CA GLU A 96 24.11 23.80 14.21
C GLU A 96 22.92 23.09 14.87
N GLU A 97 23.26 21.88 15.33
CA GLU A 97 22.75 21.15 16.49
C GLU A 97 22.36 22.05 17.68
N GLN A 98 21.17 22.67 17.64
CA GLN A 98 20.45 23.13 18.83
C GLN A 98 19.00 23.60 18.58
N ARG A 99 18.35 23.22 17.48
CA ARG A 99 16.94 23.57 17.19
C ARG A 99 15.94 22.40 17.20
N GLU A 100 16.36 21.20 17.60
CA GLU A 100 15.49 20.02 17.53
C GLU A 100 14.37 19.94 18.59
N LYS A 101 14.21 20.93 19.49
CA LYS A 101 13.20 20.86 20.56
C LYS A 101 11.99 21.78 20.45
N GLU A 102 11.99 22.78 19.57
CA GLU A 102 10.87 23.74 19.49
C GLU A 102 10.20 23.83 18.10
N GLU A 103 10.85 23.41 17.01
CA GLU A 103 10.21 23.42 15.67
C GLU A 103 9.34 22.19 15.39
N GLY A 104 9.43 21.13 16.21
CA GLY A 104 8.58 19.93 16.12
C GLY A 104 7.09 20.16 16.44
N GLU A 105 6.71 21.32 17.00
CA GLU A 105 5.34 21.61 17.41
C GLU A 105 4.51 22.37 16.36
N ARG A 106 5.15 23.12 15.45
CA ARG A 106 4.44 23.91 14.43
C ARG A 106 4.33 23.20 13.08
N ALA A 107 5.30 22.36 12.72
CA ALA A 107 5.35 21.65 11.43
C ALA A 107 4.45 20.40 11.34
N GLY A 108 3.96 19.85 12.46
CA GLY A 108 3.28 18.54 12.47
C GLY A 108 1.75 18.54 12.56
N ARG A 109 1.04 19.67 12.51
CA ARG A 109 -0.38 19.72 12.95
C ARG A 109 -1.39 19.00 12.02
N PRO A 110 -1.53 19.37 10.73
CA PRO A 110 -2.47 18.68 9.83
C PRO A 110 -2.03 17.25 9.52
N GLU A 111 -0.71 17.01 9.40
CA GLU A 111 -0.16 15.66 9.22
C GLU A 111 -0.47 14.74 10.39
N ARG A 112 -0.35 15.22 11.64
CA ARG A 112 -0.69 14.41 12.83
C ARG A 112 -2.14 13.98 12.84
N LEU A 113 -3.06 14.87 12.44
CA LEU A 113 -4.48 14.53 12.38
C LEU A 113 -4.76 13.56 11.22
N SER A 114 -4.24 13.86 10.03
CA SER A 114 -4.37 13.01 8.84
C SER A 114 -3.81 11.61 9.09
N ASN A 115 -2.59 11.51 9.62
CA ASN A 115 -1.97 10.23 9.99
C ASN A 115 -2.79 9.53 11.08
N GLY A 116 -3.31 10.25 12.09
CA GLY A 116 -4.23 9.69 13.07
C GLY A 116 -5.49 9.07 12.44
N ILE A 117 -6.08 9.72 11.43
CA ILE A 117 -7.22 9.16 10.70
C ILE A 117 -6.80 7.93 9.88
N ARG A 118 -5.63 7.96 9.23
CA ARG A 118 -5.08 6.80 8.50
C ARG A 118 -4.85 5.61 9.42
N GLU A 119 -4.36 5.82 10.64
CA GLU A 119 -4.21 4.77 11.66
C GLU A 119 -5.56 4.16 12.03
N VAL A 120 -6.57 5.00 12.26
CA VAL A 120 -7.91 4.53 12.60
C VAL A 120 -8.54 3.75 11.45
N LEU A 121 -8.38 4.22 10.20
CA LEU A 121 -8.82 3.51 9.00
C LEU A 121 -8.09 2.17 8.84
N TYR A 122 -6.78 2.15 9.02
CA TYR A 122 -5.97 0.93 8.96
C TYR A 122 -6.46 -0.11 9.98
N ASN A 123 -6.61 0.28 11.25
CA ASN A 123 -7.07 -0.62 12.30
C ASN A 123 -8.47 -1.18 11.99
N TYR A 124 -9.38 -0.32 11.55
CA TYR A 124 -10.71 -0.75 11.15
C TYR A 124 -10.69 -1.74 9.98
N VAL A 125 -9.87 -1.50 8.95
CA VAL A 125 -9.72 -2.42 7.82
C VAL A 125 -9.10 -3.75 8.27
N MET A 126 -8.13 -3.73 9.19
CA MET A 126 -7.46 -4.94 9.69
C MET A 126 -8.32 -5.77 10.66
N GLU A 127 -9.35 -5.20 11.30
CA GLU A 127 -10.29 -5.95 12.15
C GLU A 127 -10.99 -7.09 11.37
N ASP A 128 -11.39 -6.83 10.13
CA ASP A 128 -11.93 -7.82 9.20
C ASP A 128 -11.64 -7.39 7.76
N PHE A 129 -10.47 -7.80 7.26
CA PHE A 129 -10.02 -7.38 5.93
C PHE A 129 -10.98 -7.82 4.82
N ARG A 130 -11.61 -8.99 4.96
CA ARG A 130 -12.50 -9.53 3.93
C ARG A 130 -13.77 -8.69 3.79
N ARG A 131 -14.39 -8.35 4.93
CA ARG A 131 -15.58 -7.52 4.97
C ARG A 131 -15.28 -6.06 4.65
N HIS A 132 -14.09 -5.58 5.03
CA HIS A 132 -13.69 -4.17 4.86
C HIS A 132 -12.80 -3.93 3.64
N MET A 133 -12.73 -4.86 2.69
CA MET A 133 -11.88 -4.70 1.51
C MET A 133 -12.34 -3.53 0.62
N ASP A 134 -13.65 -3.35 0.44
CA ASP A 134 -14.20 -2.25 -0.38
C ASP A 134 -13.82 -0.88 0.19
N VAL A 135 -13.74 -0.81 1.52
CA VAL A 135 -13.25 0.36 2.25
C VAL A 135 -11.76 0.58 1.97
N ALA A 136 -10.95 -0.47 2.05
CA ALA A 136 -9.52 -0.39 1.80
C ALA A 136 -9.23 0.10 0.37
N VAL A 137 -9.96 -0.45 -0.61
CA VAL A 137 -9.86 -0.03 -2.02
C VAL A 137 -10.30 1.42 -2.18
N SER A 138 -11.43 1.83 -1.60
CA SER A 138 -11.91 3.21 -1.66
C SER A 138 -10.91 4.20 -1.05
N TRP A 139 -10.31 3.84 0.09
CA TRP A 139 -9.26 4.65 0.71
C TRP A 139 -8.02 4.77 -0.18
N LEU A 140 -7.54 3.65 -0.73
CA LEU A 140 -6.40 3.65 -1.65
C LEU A 140 -6.66 4.44 -2.94
N CYS A 141 -7.88 4.40 -3.47
CA CYS A 141 -8.30 5.22 -4.60
C CYS A 141 -8.25 6.72 -4.27
N GLU A 142 -8.69 7.13 -3.08
CA GLU A 142 -8.63 8.53 -2.65
C GLU A 142 -7.18 8.99 -2.40
N GLU A 143 -6.33 8.18 -1.77
CA GLU A 143 -4.89 8.51 -1.60
C GLU A 143 -4.18 8.60 -2.96
N TRP A 144 -4.44 7.66 -3.87
CA TRP A 144 -3.89 7.70 -5.22
C TRP A 144 -4.34 8.95 -5.99
N TYR A 145 -5.63 9.28 -5.92
CA TYR A 145 -6.18 10.46 -6.57
C TYR A 145 -5.51 11.73 -6.03
N ASN A 146 -5.35 11.80 -4.71
CA ASN A 146 -4.67 12.92 -4.08
C ASN A 146 -3.19 13.03 -4.50
N ASP A 147 -2.45 11.93 -4.51
CA ASP A 147 -1.05 11.90 -4.96
C ASP A 147 -0.93 12.39 -6.43
N LYS A 148 -1.85 11.98 -7.32
CA LYS A 148 -1.85 12.44 -8.72
C LYS A 148 -2.25 13.91 -8.86
N MET A 149 -3.16 14.41 -8.02
CA MET A 149 -3.56 15.82 -8.04
C MET A 149 -2.45 16.72 -7.51
N GLN A 150 -1.80 16.33 -6.42
CA GLN A 150 -0.67 17.05 -5.86
C GLN A 150 0.54 17.04 -6.79
N GLY A 151 0.87 15.88 -7.40
CA GLY A 151 1.97 15.78 -8.36
C GLY A 151 1.76 16.56 -9.67
N ARG A 152 0.54 17.06 -9.95
CA ARG A 152 0.26 18.00 -11.04
C ARG A 152 0.39 19.46 -10.61
N ALA A 153 0.17 19.76 -9.33
CA ALA A 153 0.13 21.11 -8.78
C ALA A 153 1.49 21.55 -8.21
N ALA A 154 2.20 20.63 -7.56
CA ALA A 154 3.54 20.80 -7.04
C ALA A 154 4.46 19.80 -7.76
N GLY A 155 5.70 20.20 -8.07
CA GLY A 155 6.71 19.33 -8.69
C GLY A 155 6.98 18.05 -7.88
N ARG A 156 7.83 17.16 -8.41
CA ARG A 156 8.07 15.76 -7.96
C ARG A 156 8.41 15.51 -6.47
N ALA A 157 8.46 16.51 -5.60
CA ALA A 157 8.94 16.43 -4.22
C ALA A 157 7.86 16.05 -3.17
N GLN A 158 6.61 15.80 -3.57
CA GLN A 158 5.55 15.45 -2.60
C GLN A 158 5.66 13.99 -2.12
N PRO A 159 5.46 13.70 -0.81
CA PRO A 159 5.39 12.33 -0.30
C PRO A 159 4.32 11.49 -1.01
N ARG A 160 4.66 10.27 -1.43
CA ARG A 160 3.72 9.32 -2.05
C ARG A 160 3.00 8.50 -0.99
N HIS A 161 1.85 8.97 -0.53
CA HIS A 161 1.10 8.29 0.52
C HIS A 161 0.45 6.99 0.01
N TYR A 162 0.04 6.94 -1.26
CA TYR A 162 -0.59 5.76 -1.86
C TYR A 162 0.28 4.51 -1.71
N GLU A 163 1.56 4.60 -2.12
CA GLU A 163 2.47 3.46 -2.10
C GLU A 163 2.70 2.96 -0.67
N ARG A 164 2.92 3.89 0.28
CA ARG A 164 3.10 3.57 1.70
C ARG A 164 1.87 2.86 2.29
N CYS A 165 0.68 3.39 2.03
CA CYS A 165 -0.57 2.82 2.52
C CYS A 165 -0.86 1.45 1.89
N ALA A 166 -0.64 1.30 0.58
CA ALA A 166 -0.86 0.04 -0.13
C ALA A 166 0.08 -1.07 0.36
N LEU A 167 1.37 -0.76 0.54
CA LEU A 167 2.35 -1.71 1.07
C LEU A 167 2.02 -2.13 2.50
N ARG A 168 1.64 -1.17 3.35
CA ARG A 168 1.26 -1.45 4.73
C ARG A 168 0.02 -2.33 4.83
N LEU A 169 -1.01 -2.04 4.03
CA LEU A 169 -2.21 -2.88 3.96
C LEU A 169 -1.87 -4.29 3.50
N LEU A 170 -1.07 -4.41 2.43
CA LEU A 170 -0.62 -5.69 1.91
C LEU A 170 0.13 -6.48 2.98
N GLU A 171 1.04 -5.85 3.72
CA GLU A 171 1.76 -6.46 4.84
C GLU A 171 0.85 -6.93 5.96
N GLY A 172 -0.16 -6.13 6.31
CA GLY A 172 -1.10 -6.45 7.37
C GLY A 172 -1.96 -7.68 7.06
N PHE A 173 -2.52 -7.78 5.85
CA PHE A 173 -3.44 -8.90 5.56
C PHE A 173 -2.75 -10.20 5.15
N VAL A 174 -1.44 -10.19 4.83
CA VAL A 174 -0.70 -11.42 4.43
C VAL A 174 -0.85 -12.54 5.46
N GLY A 175 -0.79 -12.21 6.77
CA GLY A 175 -0.93 -13.20 7.84
C GLY A 175 -2.31 -13.85 7.95
N TYR A 176 -3.33 -13.25 7.31
CA TYR A 176 -4.71 -13.74 7.30
C TYR A 176 -5.08 -14.44 5.99
N LEU A 177 -4.12 -14.55 5.05
CA LEU A 177 -4.37 -15.19 3.76
C LEU A 177 -4.43 -16.71 3.91
N HIS A 178 -5.50 -17.27 3.34
CA HIS A 178 -5.62 -18.71 3.15
C HIS A 178 -5.27 -19.04 1.68
N PRO A 179 -4.54 -20.13 1.39
CA PRO A 179 -4.13 -20.49 0.02
C PRO A 179 -5.28 -20.60 -1.01
N GLN A 180 -6.48 -20.90 -0.54
CA GLN A 180 -7.69 -21.03 -1.38
C GLN A 180 -8.45 -19.71 -1.57
N ASP A 181 -8.07 -18.66 -0.86
CA ASP A 181 -8.82 -17.41 -0.83
C ASP A 181 -8.42 -16.49 -1.98
N LYS A 182 -9.41 -15.92 -2.67
CA LYS A 182 -9.19 -14.98 -3.79
C LYS A 182 -9.04 -13.54 -3.34
N VAL A 183 -8.95 -13.28 -2.03
CA VAL A 183 -8.76 -11.94 -1.46
C VAL A 183 -7.54 -11.22 -2.04
N LEU A 184 -6.39 -11.90 -2.17
CA LEU A 184 -5.20 -11.30 -2.77
C LEU A 184 -5.45 -10.90 -4.24
N THR A 185 -6.03 -11.82 -5.03
CA THR A 185 -6.36 -11.54 -6.43
C THR A 185 -7.31 -10.37 -6.56
N ARG A 186 -8.38 -10.35 -5.74
CA ARG A 186 -9.41 -9.31 -5.72
C ARG A 186 -8.79 -7.96 -5.36
N PHE A 187 -8.04 -7.90 -4.26
CA PHE A 187 -7.35 -6.69 -3.81
C PHE A 187 -6.43 -6.12 -4.90
N LEU A 188 -5.49 -6.92 -5.44
CA LEU A 188 -4.58 -6.45 -6.49
C LEU A 188 -5.30 -6.02 -7.77
N SER A 189 -6.46 -6.61 -8.06
CA SER A 189 -7.27 -6.27 -9.23
C SER A 189 -8.16 -5.04 -9.06
N GLU A 190 -8.36 -4.56 -7.83
CA GLU A 190 -9.23 -3.43 -7.52
C GLU A 190 -8.46 -2.16 -7.17
N ILE A 191 -7.21 -2.26 -6.70
CA ILE A 191 -6.37 -1.07 -6.43
C ILE A 191 -6.07 -0.25 -7.71
N PRO A 192 -5.91 1.08 -7.63
CA PRO A 192 -5.80 1.94 -8.81
C PRO A 192 -4.50 1.75 -9.60
N GLU A 193 -3.36 1.58 -8.93
CA GLU A 193 -2.05 1.47 -9.58
C GLU A 193 -1.19 0.36 -8.95
N LEU A 194 -0.51 -0.42 -9.77
CA LEU A 194 0.39 -1.49 -9.31
C LEU A 194 1.83 -1.05 -9.58
N ASN A 195 2.53 -0.70 -8.50
CA ASN A 195 3.91 -0.23 -8.55
C ASN A 195 4.88 -1.43 -8.40
N ALA A 196 6.13 -1.26 -8.83
CA ALA A 196 7.17 -2.26 -8.65
C ALA A 196 7.37 -2.66 -7.18
N ALA A 197 7.21 -1.74 -6.24
CA ALA A 197 7.29 -2.01 -4.81
C ALA A 197 6.20 -3.00 -4.34
N ILE A 198 4.96 -2.85 -4.83
CA ILE A 198 3.84 -3.72 -4.49
C ILE A 198 4.10 -5.13 -5.05
N LEU A 199 4.54 -5.22 -6.31
CA LEU A 199 4.87 -6.50 -6.95
C LEU A 199 6.06 -7.21 -6.28
N SER A 200 7.09 -6.45 -5.89
CA SER A 200 8.21 -6.97 -5.09
C SER A 200 7.73 -7.53 -3.75
N ARG A 201 6.74 -6.91 -3.12
CA ARG A 201 6.15 -7.44 -1.89
C ARG A 201 5.38 -8.74 -2.12
N VAL A 202 4.64 -8.85 -3.23
CA VAL A 202 3.98 -10.09 -3.66
C VAL A 202 4.99 -11.19 -3.92
N LYS A 203 6.10 -10.89 -4.61
CA LYS A 203 7.23 -11.82 -4.80
C LYS A 203 7.76 -12.33 -3.46
N ARG A 204 7.92 -11.46 -2.46
CA ARG A 204 8.37 -11.85 -1.10
C ARG A 204 7.42 -12.80 -0.40
N MET A 205 6.12 -12.78 -0.72
CA MET A 205 5.14 -13.73 -0.17
C MET A 205 5.39 -15.15 -0.66
N CYS A 206 5.94 -15.32 -1.87
CA CYS A 206 6.28 -16.64 -2.42
C CYS A 206 7.42 -17.36 -1.67
N ARG A 207 8.03 -16.75 -0.64
CA ARG A 207 8.92 -17.46 0.29
C ARG A 207 8.18 -18.53 1.08
N ASP A 208 6.88 -18.36 1.29
CA ASP A 208 6.04 -19.40 1.87
C ASP A 208 5.39 -20.23 0.74
N PRO A 209 5.69 -21.54 0.66
CA PRO A 209 5.15 -22.40 -0.39
C PRO A 209 3.61 -22.49 -0.36
N SER A 210 2.97 -22.26 0.79
CA SER A 210 1.51 -22.34 0.92
C SER A 210 0.78 -21.25 0.13
N VAL A 211 1.34 -20.03 0.05
CA VAL A 211 0.73 -18.87 -0.63
C VAL A 211 1.28 -18.64 -2.04
N THR A 212 2.34 -19.35 -2.43
CA THR A 212 2.98 -19.22 -3.74
C THR A 212 2.02 -19.48 -4.90
N GLN A 213 1.16 -20.50 -4.77
CA GLN A 213 0.15 -20.80 -5.78
C GLN A 213 -0.87 -19.65 -5.93
N LEU A 214 -1.29 -19.06 -4.82
CA LEU A 214 -2.20 -17.92 -4.80
C LEU A 214 -1.56 -16.67 -5.41
N ALA A 215 -0.29 -16.39 -5.10
CA ALA A 215 0.45 -15.27 -5.66
C ALA A 215 0.58 -15.40 -7.19
N LEU A 216 0.98 -16.57 -7.70
CA LEU A 216 1.13 -16.84 -9.14
C LEU A 216 -0.20 -16.71 -9.89
N THR A 217 -1.27 -17.28 -9.35
CA THR A 217 -2.61 -17.18 -9.98
C THR A 217 -3.14 -15.75 -9.95
N SER A 218 -2.84 -14.99 -8.89
CA SER A 218 -3.16 -13.55 -8.80
C SER A 218 -2.40 -12.74 -9.85
N LEU A 219 -1.09 -12.95 -10.00
CA LEU A 219 -0.28 -12.28 -11.02
C LEU A 219 -0.77 -12.59 -12.44
N LEU A 220 -1.12 -13.85 -12.71
CA LEU A 220 -1.71 -14.24 -13.98
C LEU A 220 -3.04 -13.51 -14.26
N TYR A 221 -3.89 -13.39 -13.23
CA TYR A 221 -5.14 -12.65 -13.37
C TYR A 221 -4.88 -11.19 -13.76
N LEU A 222 -3.86 -10.54 -13.19
CA LEU A 222 -3.46 -9.18 -13.57
C LEU A 222 -2.99 -9.10 -15.02
N VAL A 223 -2.17 -10.07 -15.48
CA VAL A 223 -1.73 -10.17 -16.89
C VAL A 223 -2.91 -10.25 -17.86
N MET A 224 -3.99 -10.93 -17.45
CA MET A 224 -5.19 -11.10 -18.29
C MET A 224 -6.14 -9.91 -18.25
N THR A 225 -6.24 -9.23 -17.11
CA THR A 225 -7.28 -8.20 -16.88
C THR A 225 -6.78 -6.77 -16.97
N ARG A 226 -5.47 -6.55 -16.84
CA ARG A 226 -4.86 -5.22 -16.81
C ARG A 226 -3.69 -5.12 -17.81
N PRO A 227 -3.96 -4.72 -19.06
CA PRO A 227 -2.94 -4.52 -20.08
C PRO A 227 -1.71 -3.68 -19.67
N PRO A 228 -1.82 -2.55 -18.93
CA PRO A 228 -0.65 -1.72 -18.61
C PRO A 228 0.31 -2.38 -17.63
N VAL A 229 -0.15 -3.31 -16.79
CA VAL A 229 0.67 -4.00 -15.77
C VAL A 229 1.20 -5.33 -16.29
N LYS A 230 0.78 -5.73 -17.50
CA LYS A 230 1.05 -7.05 -18.07
C LYS A 230 2.55 -7.38 -18.09
N GLU A 231 3.38 -6.49 -18.62
CA GLU A 231 4.81 -6.76 -18.74
C GLU A 231 5.49 -6.82 -17.36
N THR A 232 5.21 -5.87 -16.48
CA THR A 232 5.78 -5.84 -15.12
C THR A 232 5.34 -7.05 -14.28
N ALA A 233 4.10 -7.52 -14.45
CA ALA A 233 3.62 -8.73 -13.80
C ALA A 233 4.31 -9.98 -14.37
N LEU A 234 4.55 -10.06 -15.70
CA LEU A 234 5.30 -11.15 -16.32
C LEU A 234 6.77 -11.16 -15.87
N ASP A 235 7.40 -10.00 -15.74
CA ASP A 235 8.75 -9.87 -15.18
C ASP A 235 8.79 -10.41 -13.75
N THR A 236 7.80 -10.07 -12.93
CA THR A 236 7.68 -10.61 -11.56
C THR A 236 7.51 -12.12 -11.54
N VAL A 237 6.77 -12.71 -12.50
CA VAL A 237 6.62 -14.18 -12.62
C VAL A 237 7.94 -14.84 -13.04
N GLN A 238 8.73 -14.21 -13.91
CA GLN A 238 10.07 -14.69 -14.25
C GLN A 238 10.99 -14.68 -13.03
N ASP A 239 10.98 -13.59 -12.27
CA ASP A 239 11.73 -13.45 -11.03
C ASP A 239 11.32 -14.48 -9.97
N ILE A 240 10.05 -14.87 -9.92
CA ILE A 240 9.58 -15.93 -9.03
C ILE A 240 10.07 -17.30 -9.52
N TRP A 241 10.07 -17.54 -10.84
CA TRP A 241 10.55 -18.80 -11.42
C TRP A 241 12.05 -19.03 -11.19
N THR A 242 12.86 -17.96 -11.25
CA THR A 242 14.30 -18.03 -11.01
C THR A 242 14.63 -18.23 -9.53
N GLU A 243 13.95 -17.54 -8.62
CA GLU A 243 14.26 -17.54 -7.18
C GLU A 243 13.63 -18.71 -6.42
N PHE A 244 12.45 -19.20 -6.82
CA PHE A 244 11.70 -20.22 -6.07
C PHE A 244 11.50 -21.51 -6.88
N GLU A 245 12.16 -22.59 -6.45
CA GLU A 245 12.08 -23.88 -7.16
C GLU A 245 10.67 -24.49 -7.13
N ASP A 246 9.98 -24.38 -6.00
CA ASP A 246 8.60 -24.88 -5.80
C ASP A 246 7.58 -24.19 -6.73
N ALA A 247 7.87 -22.97 -7.15
CA ALA A 247 7.02 -22.17 -8.04
C ALA A 247 7.22 -22.52 -9.52
N ARG A 248 8.33 -23.17 -9.88
CA ARG A 248 8.72 -23.46 -11.28
C ARG A 248 7.68 -24.20 -12.10
N PRO A 249 7.05 -25.30 -11.66
CA PRO A 249 6.12 -26.05 -12.51
C PRO A 249 4.90 -25.22 -12.90
N MET A 250 4.38 -24.42 -11.97
CA MET A 250 3.28 -23.51 -12.22
C MET A 250 3.68 -22.30 -13.07
N ALA A 251 4.78 -21.63 -12.69
CA ALA A 251 5.26 -20.45 -13.40
C ALA A 251 5.69 -20.79 -14.84
N ALA A 252 6.29 -21.96 -15.07
CA ALA A 252 6.65 -22.44 -16.41
C ALA A 252 5.42 -22.60 -17.31
N LYS A 253 4.30 -23.15 -16.78
CA LYS A 253 3.05 -23.26 -17.55
C LYS A 253 2.55 -21.90 -18.03
N TYR A 254 2.73 -20.86 -17.23
CA TYR A 254 2.30 -19.50 -17.58
C TYR A 254 3.31 -18.81 -18.51
N LEU A 255 4.60 -18.94 -18.24
CA LEU A 255 5.66 -18.39 -19.09
C LEU A 255 5.65 -19.02 -20.47
N ALA A 256 5.33 -20.32 -20.62
CA ALA A 256 5.19 -20.96 -21.93
C ALA A 256 4.11 -20.29 -22.79
N LYS A 257 3.05 -19.76 -22.17
CA LYS A 257 1.95 -19.10 -22.89
C LYS A 257 2.29 -17.66 -23.32
N TYR A 258 3.03 -16.91 -22.51
CA TYR A 258 3.26 -15.48 -22.75
C TYR A 258 4.68 -15.14 -23.20
N ARG A 259 5.69 -15.93 -22.81
CA ARG A 259 7.12 -15.75 -23.12
C ARG A 259 7.83 -17.12 -23.30
N PRO A 260 7.50 -17.91 -24.35
CA PRO A 260 8.11 -19.22 -24.59
C PRO A 260 9.63 -19.16 -24.80
N ALA A 261 10.14 -18.10 -25.44
CA ALA A 261 11.56 -17.89 -25.69
C ALA A 261 12.42 -17.87 -24.41
N PHE A 262 11.87 -17.42 -23.28
CA PHE A 262 12.59 -17.43 -22.00
C PHE A 262 12.82 -18.87 -21.50
N LEU A 263 11.82 -19.75 -21.65
CA LEU A 263 11.93 -21.15 -21.22
C LEU A 263 12.85 -21.95 -22.14
N GLU A 264 12.83 -21.68 -23.44
CA GLU A 264 13.76 -22.29 -24.40
C GLU A 264 15.21 -21.90 -24.08
N ALA A 265 15.47 -20.63 -23.77
CA ALA A 265 16.79 -20.18 -23.33
C ALA A 265 17.22 -20.82 -22.00
N ALA A 266 16.29 -20.96 -21.04
CA ALA A 266 16.56 -21.62 -19.77
C ALA A 266 16.85 -23.12 -19.94
N ALA A 267 16.13 -23.82 -20.83
CA ALA A 267 16.39 -25.23 -21.16
C ALA A 267 17.74 -25.42 -21.85
N ALA A 268 18.07 -24.56 -22.83
CA ALA A 268 19.36 -24.58 -23.50
C ALA A 268 20.53 -24.30 -22.53
N ALA A 269 20.33 -23.44 -21.52
CA ALA A 269 21.32 -23.19 -20.48
C ALA A 269 21.56 -24.43 -19.60
N VAL A 270 20.51 -25.22 -19.32
CA VAL A 270 20.63 -26.49 -18.58
C VAL A 270 21.36 -27.55 -19.41
N GLU A 271 21.06 -27.68 -20.71
CA GLU A 271 21.75 -28.62 -21.62
C GLU A 271 23.22 -28.25 -21.87
N SER A 272 23.57 -26.96 -21.80
CA SER A 272 24.95 -26.48 -21.96
C SER A 272 25.84 -26.65 -20.72
N LYS A 273 25.29 -27.10 -19.58
CA LYS A 273 26.05 -27.31 -18.34
C LYS A 273 26.71 -28.70 -18.39
N PRO A 274 28.03 -28.82 -18.57
CA PRO A 274 28.67 -30.11 -18.73
C PRO A 274 28.58 -30.91 -17.42
N GLU A 275 28.08 -32.14 -17.52
CA GLU A 275 28.23 -33.16 -16.48
C GLU A 275 29.72 -33.32 -16.15
N SER A 276 30.17 -32.80 -15.01
CA SER A 276 31.43 -33.23 -14.41
C SER A 276 31.25 -34.68 -13.95
N LYS A 277 31.56 -35.62 -14.84
CA LYS A 277 31.77 -37.03 -14.48
C LYS A 277 32.78 -37.11 -13.32
N PRO A 278 32.53 -37.91 -12.27
CA PRO A 278 33.60 -38.32 -11.38
C PRO A 278 34.48 -39.31 -12.17
N GLU A 279 35.66 -38.88 -12.59
CA GLU A 279 36.69 -39.78 -13.10
C GLU A 279 37.13 -40.70 -11.95
N GLY A 280 36.67 -41.94 -12.01
CA GLY A 280 37.25 -43.04 -11.26
C GLY A 280 38.62 -43.35 -11.85
N ASP A 281 39.66 -42.94 -11.14
CA ASP A 281 41.03 -43.27 -11.51
C ASP A 281 41.37 -44.68 -11.00
N GLY A 282 41.07 -45.66 -11.87
CA GLY A 282 41.56 -47.02 -11.73
C GLY A 282 42.94 -47.14 -12.36
N ILE A 283 43.99 -47.06 -11.53
CA ILE A 283 45.34 -47.47 -11.94
C ILE A 283 45.54 -48.93 -11.53
N GLY A 284 45.52 -49.81 -12.54
CA GLY A 284 45.88 -51.21 -12.43
C GLY A 284 47.35 -51.47 -12.79
N ALA A 285 48.02 -52.19 -11.89
CA ALA A 285 48.97 -53.30 -12.11
C ALA A 285 50.33 -53.09 -12.81
N ALA A 286 51.41 -53.38 -12.07
CA ALA A 286 52.49 -54.34 -12.41
C ALA A 286 53.50 -54.40 -11.22
N ALA A 287 53.52 -55.45 -10.40
CA ALA A 287 54.27 -56.71 -10.55
C ALA A 287 55.71 -56.68 -9.98
N ALA A 288 55.95 -57.54 -8.96
CA ALA A 288 57.10 -58.44 -8.77
C ALA A 288 57.71 -58.46 -7.35
N GLY A 289 57.87 -59.67 -6.78
CA GLY A 289 59.06 -59.99 -5.98
C GLY A 289 58.92 -60.28 -4.48
N THR A 290 58.53 -61.51 -4.14
CA THR A 290 59.33 -62.48 -3.34
C THR A 290 59.90 -62.10 -1.95
N ALA A 291 59.52 -62.93 -0.95
CA ALA A 291 60.30 -63.48 0.18
C ALA A 291 60.62 -62.67 1.47
N MET A 292 60.08 -63.23 2.57
CA MET A 292 60.75 -63.72 3.80
C MET A 292 61.49 -62.75 4.77
N ALA A 293 61.24 -63.01 6.07
CA ALA A 293 62.00 -62.69 7.28
C ALA A 293 61.79 -61.31 7.95
N ALA A 294 61.10 -61.27 9.09
CA ALA A 294 61.64 -61.45 10.44
C ALA A 294 60.48 -61.50 11.45
#